data_AF-A0A2X2YMY5-F1
#
_entry.id   AF-A0A2X2YMY5-F1
#
_cell.length_a   1.000
_cell.length_b   1.000
_cell.length_c   1.000
_cell.angle_alpha   90.00
_cell.angle_beta   90.00
_cell.angle_gamma   90.00
#
_symmetry.space_group_name_H-M   'P 1'
#
loop_
_entity.id
_entity.type
_entity.pdbx_description
1 polymer ?
#
loop_
_entity_poly.entity_id
_entity_poly.type
_entity_poly.pdbx_seq_one_letter_code
_entity_poly.pdbx_strand_id
1 'polypeptide(L)'
;MSYEIERVIAREILDSRGNPTVEVEVSAIGGGVARASVPSGASTGSREAIERRDGDKSRFGGKGVLGAVQSINTEIDNALRGYDVRRQKDIDNRLITLDGTENKSRLGANAILGVSLAVARLAAQLSNIPLYRYLGGVGANLLPVPCMNIINGGVHARWQGADFQEFMIAPLGRKLCSGSHSLG
;
A
#
# COMPACT_ATOMS: atom_id res chain seq x y z
N MET A 1 -5.20 -13.53 -22.78
CA MET A 1 -5.22 -12.32 -21.92
C MET A 1 -3.87 -11.65 -22.05
N SER A 2 -3.83 -10.35 -22.28
CA SER A 2 -2.57 -9.61 -22.35
C SER A 2 -2.04 -9.35 -20.94
N TYR A 3 -0.73 -9.17 -20.81
CA TYR A 3 -0.10 -8.63 -19.60
C TYR A 3 0.14 -7.12 -19.71
N GLU A 4 -0.29 -6.50 -20.79
CA GLU A 4 -0.11 -5.06 -21.00
C GLU A 4 -1.16 -4.26 -20.23
N ILE A 5 -0.71 -3.21 -19.54
CA ILE A 5 -1.58 -2.28 -18.82
C ILE A 5 -2.44 -1.51 -19.84
N GLU A 6 -3.75 -1.61 -19.68
CA GLU A 6 -4.72 -0.81 -20.43
C GLU A 6 -4.97 0.53 -19.74
N ARG A 7 -5.15 0.50 -18.42
CA ARG A 7 -5.51 1.69 -17.66
C ARG A 7 -5.14 1.59 -16.18
N VAL A 8 -4.79 2.73 -15.61
CA VAL A 8 -4.64 2.95 -14.16
C VAL A 8 -5.66 4.00 -13.73
N ILE A 9 -6.48 3.70 -12.73
CA ILE A 9 -7.44 4.63 -12.15
C ILE A 9 -7.26 4.65 -10.63
N ALA A 10 -7.37 5.82 -10.03
CA ALA A 10 -7.39 6.01 -8.60
C ALA A 10 -8.64 6.74 -8.12
N ARG A 11 -8.98 6.48 -6.86
CA ARG A 11 -10.06 7.14 -6.13
C ARG A 11 -9.65 7.40 -4.68
N GLU A 12 -10.23 8.43 -4.09
CA GLU A 12 -10.11 8.74 -2.66
C GLU A 12 -11.08 7.84 -1.88
N ILE A 13 -10.57 7.09 -0.89
CA ILE A 13 -11.33 6.26 0.04
C ILE A 13 -10.98 6.65 1.49
N LEU A 14 -11.65 6.07 2.47
CA LEU A 14 -11.36 6.31 3.89
C LEU A 14 -10.61 5.12 4.51
N ASP A 15 -9.59 5.44 5.32
CA ASP A 15 -8.87 4.46 6.14
C ASP A 15 -9.66 4.07 7.40
N SER A 16 -9.11 3.15 8.21
CA SER A 16 -9.75 2.68 9.45
C SER A 16 -9.90 3.75 10.53
N ARG A 17 -9.28 4.93 10.37
CA ARG A 17 -9.37 6.09 11.27
C ARG A 17 -10.25 7.20 10.66
N GLY A 18 -10.89 6.95 9.52
CA GLY A 18 -11.72 7.93 8.82
C GLY A 18 -10.94 9.03 8.11
N ASN A 19 -9.62 8.88 7.90
CA ASN A 19 -8.84 9.82 7.09
C ASN A 19 -8.84 9.40 5.61
N PRO A 20 -8.77 10.36 4.68
CA PRO A 20 -8.62 10.03 3.27
C PRO A 20 -7.33 9.25 2.97
N THR A 21 -7.43 8.28 2.08
CA THR A 21 -6.31 7.56 1.47
C THR A 21 -6.62 7.19 0.02
N VAL A 22 -5.64 6.70 -0.71
CA VAL A 22 -5.74 6.37 -2.13
C VAL A 22 -6.02 4.89 -2.31
N GLU A 23 -7.01 4.57 -3.16
CA GLU A 23 -7.18 3.25 -3.76
C GLU A 23 -6.87 3.34 -5.25
N VAL A 24 -6.05 2.42 -5.74
CA VAL A 24 -5.67 2.30 -7.15
C VAL A 24 -6.21 1.01 -7.73
N GLU A 25 -6.73 1.11 -8.94
CA GLU A 25 -7.20 0.02 -9.79
C GLU A 25 -6.38 0.00 -11.09
N VAL A 26 -5.89 -1.16 -11.48
CA VAL A 26 -5.17 -1.36 -12.74
C VAL A 26 -5.89 -2.43 -13.55
N SER A 27 -6.10 -2.16 -14.84
CA SER A 27 -6.65 -3.12 -15.80
C SER A 27 -5.64 -3.49 -16.88
N ALA A 28 -5.73 -4.74 -17.38
CA ALA A 28 -4.93 -5.21 -18.50
C ALA A 28 -5.75 -5.30 -19.80
N ILE A 29 -5.06 -5.18 -20.93
CA ILE A 29 -5.67 -5.27 -22.26
C ILE A 29 -6.29 -6.66 -22.44
N GLY A 30 -7.58 -6.69 -22.78
CA GLY A 30 -8.33 -7.94 -22.94
C GLY A 30 -8.76 -8.58 -21.62
N GLY A 31 -8.73 -7.82 -20.51
CA GLY A 31 -9.37 -8.17 -19.25
C GLY A 31 -8.40 -8.46 -18.10
N GLY A 32 -8.95 -8.53 -16.89
CA GLY A 32 -8.18 -8.59 -15.65
C GLY A 32 -8.09 -7.22 -14.99
N VAL A 33 -8.52 -7.16 -13.73
CA VAL A 33 -8.55 -5.94 -12.93
C VAL A 33 -8.11 -6.30 -11.52
N ALA A 34 -7.22 -5.50 -10.94
CA ALA A 34 -6.81 -5.62 -9.55
C ALA A 34 -6.81 -4.27 -8.85
N ARG A 35 -6.97 -4.29 -7.53
CA ARG A 35 -7.03 -3.11 -6.68
C ARG A 35 -6.04 -3.19 -5.53
N ALA A 36 -5.53 -2.04 -5.11
CA ALA A 36 -4.77 -1.88 -3.88
C ALA A 36 -5.11 -0.55 -3.20
N SER A 37 -5.34 -0.59 -1.89
CA SER A 37 -5.45 0.58 -1.04
C SER A 37 -4.16 0.79 -0.27
N VAL A 38 -3.81 2.06 -0.03
CA VAL A 38 -2.59 2.43 0.66
C VAL A 38 -2.89 2.74 2.13
N PRO A 39 -2.13 2.17 3.09
CA PRO A 39 -2.30 2.54 4.49
C PRO A 39 -1.79 3.96 4.74
N SER A 40 -2.48 4.70 5.61
CA SER A 40 -2.00 5.98 6.12
C SER A 40 -1.03 5.75 7.27
N GLY A 41 0.21 6.22 7.13
CA GLY A 41 1.17 6.26 8.23
C GLY A 41 0.79 7.31 9.27
N ALA A 42 1.05 7.04 10.56
CA ALA A 42 0.91 8.00 11.65
C ALA A 42 2.26 8.59 12.12
N SER A 43 3.37 7.99 11.67
CA SER A 43 4.73 8.41 11.97
C SER A 43 5.35 8.93 10.68
N THR A 44 5.84 10.17 10.70
CA THR A 44 6.51 10.80 9.55
C THR A 44 7.96 11.03 9.95
N GLY A 45 8.79 10.00 9.80
CA GLY A 45 10.23 10.16 9.96
C GLY A 45 10.76 11.19 8.96
N SER A 46 11.69 12.05 9.38
CA SER A 46 12.21 13.14 8.54
C SER A 46 12.94 12.69 7.27
N ARG A 47 13.23 11.39 7.13
CA ARG A 47 13.86 10.76 5.97
C ARG A 47 12.93 9.79 5.21
N GLU A 48 11.66 9.73 5.58
CA GLU A 48 10.71 8.81 4.95
C GLU A 48 10.15 9.36 3.65
N ALA A 49 9.65 8.46 2.80
CA ALA A 49 8.93 8.86 1.60
C ALA A 49 7.67 9.64 1.98
N ILE A 50 7.43 10.77 1.31
CA ILE A 50 6.40 11.73 1.74
C ILE A 50 5.06 11.38 1.10
N GLU A 51 4.06 11.20 1.95
CA GLU A 51 2.68 11.12 1.53
C GLU A 51 2.20 12.48 1.00
N ARG A 52 1.59 12.51 -0.18
CA ARG A 52 1.01 13.74 -0.72
C ARG A 52 -0.40 13.95 -0.17
N ARG A 53 -0.57 15.04 0.57
CA ARG A 53 -1.84 15.53 1.13
C ARG A 53 -2.19 16.88 0.50
N ASP A 54 -3.48 17.18 0.40
CA ASP A 54 -3.98 18.38 -0.27
C ASP A 54 -3.79 19.67 0.54
N GLY A 55 -3.74 19.58 1.88
CA GLY A 55 -3.60 20.76 2.76
C GLY A 55 -4.83 21.66 2.83
N ASP A 56 -5.90 21.35 2.10
CA ASP A 56 -7.17 22.09 2.10
C ASP A 56 -7.93 21.86 3.42
N LYS A 57 -7.91 22.86 4.31
CA LYS A 57 -8.57 22.81 5.62
C LYS A 57 -10.09 22.64 5.52
N SER A 58 -10.72 22.98 4.39
CA SER A 58 -12.16 22.81 4.21
C SER A 58 -12.56 21.35 4.01
N ARG A 59 -11.62 20.48 3.64
CA ARG A 59 -11.84 19.04 3.39
C ARG A 59 -10.98 18.19 4.29
N PHE A 60 -11.62 17.36 5.13
CA PHE A 60 -10.94 16.40 6.02
C PHE A 60 -9.81 17.04 6.86
N GLY A 61 -9.93 18.32 7.22
CA GLY A 61 -8.92 19.06 7.99
C GLY A 61 -7.54 19.16 7.31
N GLY A 62 -7.49 19.21 5.97
CA GLY A 62 -6.25 19.27 5.20
C GLY A 62 -5.67 17.91 4.80
N LYS A 63 -6.34 16.81 5.17
CA LYS A 63 -5.85 15.44 4.93
C LYS A 63 -6.35 14.81 3.63
N GLY A 64 -7.03 15.57 2.77
CA GLY A 64 -7.42 15.10 1.44
C GLY A 64 -6.24 14.58 0.63
N VAL A 65 -6.50 13.70 -0.33
CA VAL A 65 -5.49 13.07 -1.21
C VAL A 65 -5.84 13.22 -2.70
N LEU A 66 -6.65 14.20 -3.07
CA LEU A 66 -7.06 14.41 -4.47
C LEU A 66 -5.87 14.72 -5.37
N GLY A 67 -4.84 15.43 -4.89
CA GLY A 67 -3.63 15.68 -5.66
C GLY A 67 -2.90 14.39 -6.04
N ALA A 68 -2.84 13.42 -5.11
CA ALA A 68 -2.27 12.10 -5.38
C ALA A 68 -3.13 11.30 -6.38
N VAL A 69 -4.47 11.32 -6.19
CA VAL A 69 -5.43 10.68 -7.09
C VAL A 69 -5.33 11.25 -8.51
N GLN A 70 -5.22 12.58 -8.64
CA GLN A 70 -5.08 13.25 -9.92
C GLN A 70 -3.78 12.85 -10.62
N SER A 71 -2.65 12.85 -9.90
CA SER A 71 -1.37 12.38 -10.43
C SER A 71 -1.43 10.95 -10.97
N ILE A 72 -2.21 10.06 -10.33
CA ILE A 72 -2.40 8.69 -10.82
C ILE A 72 -3.25 8.65 -12.08
N ASN A 73 -4.41 9.31 -12.06
CA ASN A 73 -5.37 9.33 -13.17
C ASN A 73 -4.89 10.05 -14.42
N THR A 74 -3.74 10.73 -14.35
CA THR A 74 -3.19 11.53 -15.46
C THR A 74 -1.79 11.07 -15.80
N GLU A 75 -0.79 11.58 -15.10
CA GLU A 75 0.62 11.40 -15.44
C GLU A 75 1.06 9.94 -15.36
N ILE A 76 0.68 9.23 -14.29
CA ILE A 76 1.07 7.83 -14.09
C ILE A 76 0.34 6.91 -15.07
N ASP A 77 -0.98 7.07 -15.24
CA ASP A 77 -1.74 6.31 -16.23
C ASP A 77 -1.13 6.45 -17.62
N ASN A 78 -0.86 7.68 -18.07
CA ASN A 78 -0.23 7.92 -19.36
C ASN A 78 1.18 7.31 -19.46
N ALA A 79 1.95 7.30 -18.38
CA ALA A 79 3.31 6.78 -18.38
C ALA A 79 3.38 5.24 -18.40
N LEU A 80 2.36 4.54 -17.89
CA LEU A 80 2.35 3.08 -17.73
C LEU A 80 1.48 2.32 -18.74
N ARG A 81 0.62 2.99 -19.51
CA ARG A 81 -0.14 2.35 -20.60
C ARG A 81 0.79 1.57 -21.54
N GLY A 82 0.42 0.32 -21.82
CA GLY A 82 1.19 -0.60 -22.66
C GLY A 82 2.36 -1.29 -21.97
N TYR A 83 2.66 -1.00 -20.70
CA TYR A 83 3.70 -1.72 -19.97
C TYR A 83 3.23 -3.13 -19.58
N ASP A 84 4.15 -4.08 -19.64
CA ASP A 84 3.92 -5.45 -19.16
C ASP A 84 3.95 -5.48 -17.63
N VAL A 85 2.82 -5.84 -17.00
CA VAL A 85 2.65 -5.89 -15.54
C VAL A 85 3.62 -6.84 -14.84
N ARG A 86 4.21 -7.81 -15.55
CA ARG A 86 5.19 -8.75 -14.98
C ARG A 86 6.53 -8.08 -14.71
N ARG A 87 6.81 -6.94 -15.34
CA ARG A 87 8.07 -6.19 -15.19
C ARG A 87 7.98 -5.21 -14.02
N GLN A 88 7.73 -5.75 -12.82
CA GLN A 88 7.51 -4.96 -11.61
C GLN A 88 8.64 -3.94 -11.36
N LYS A 89 9.90 -4.39 -11.45
CA LYS A 89 11.08 -3.52 -11.25
C LYS A 89 11.13 -2.36 -12.25
N ASP A 90 10.78 -2.59 -13.51
CA ASP A 90 10.82 -1.57 -14.55
C ASP A 90 9.70 -0.53 -14.33
N ILE A 91 8.52 -1.00 -13.93
CA ILE A 91 7.39 -0.14 -13.57
C ILE A 91 7.72 0.71 -12.35
N ASP A 92 8.25 0.11 -11.29
CA ASP A 92 8.64 0.83 -10.07
C ASP A 92 9.73 1.86 -10.34
N ASN A 93 10.75 1.51 -11.14
CA ASN A 93 11.78 2.44 -11.57
C ASN A 93 11.19 3.58 -12.42
N ARG A 94 10.26 3.27 -13.33
CA ARG A 94 9.57 4.29 -14.14
C ARG A 94 8.79 5.25 -13.26
N LEU A 95 8.10 4.77 -12.22
CA LEU A 95 7.39 5.62 -11.25
C LEU A 95 8.34 6.51 -10.45
N ILE A 96 9.48 5.97 -10.01
CA ILE A 96 10.52 6.73 -9.29
C ILE A 96 11.12 7.81 -10.19
N THR A 97 11.50 7.46 -11.42
CA THR A 97 12.06 8.40 -12.39
C THR A 97 11.03 9.45 -12.79
N LEU A 98 9.77 9.07 -12.95
CA LEU A 98 8.69 9.99 -13.24
C LEU A 98 8.57 11.02 -12.11
N ASP A 99 8.51 10.60 -10.85
CA ASP A 99 8.46 11.52 -9.71
C ASP A 99 9.66 12.47 -9.68
N GLY A 100 10.87 11.94 -9.87
CA GLY A 100 12.10 12.71 -10.00
C GLY A 100 12.66 13.27 -8.68
N THR A 101 12.03 13.00 -7.54
CA THR A 101 12.50 13.44 -6.21
C THR A 101 12.99 12.25 -5.38
N GLU A 102 13.97 12.46 -4.50
CA GLU A 102 14.51 11.39 -3.64
C GLU A 102 13.45 10.79 -2.70
N ASN A 103 12.52 11.62 -2.23
CA ASN A 103 11.52 11.29 -1.22
C ASN A 103 10.11 11.10 -1.77
N LYS A 104 9.92 11.04 -3.10
CA LYS A 104 8.62 10.81 -3.74
C LYS A 104 7.59 11.91 -3.46
N SER A 105 8.05 13.13 -3.21
CA SER A 105 7.20 14.25 -2.76
C SER A 105 6.35 14.87 -3.86
N ARG A 106 6.72 14.72 -5.15
CA ARG A 106 5.99 15.34 -6.26
C ARG A 106 4.70 14.59 -6.58
N LEU A 107 4.78 13.30 -6.83
CA LEU A 107 3.63 12.43 -7.09
C LEU A 107 2.97 11.96 -5.79
N GLY A 108 3.77 11.79 -4.74
CA GLY A 108 3.36 11.23 -3.46
C GLY A 108 3.72 9.76 -3.33
N ALA A 109 4.31 9.40 -2.19
CA ALA A 109 4.64 8.01 -1.87
C ALA A 109 3.40 7.11 -1.87
N ASN A 110 2.25 7.66 -1.45
CA ASN A 110 0.96 6.99 -1.52
C ASN A 110 0.52 6.69 -2.96
N ALA A 111 0.72 7.61 -3.89
CA ALA A 111 0.40 7.35 -5.29
C ALA A 111 1.27 6.23 -5.89
N ILE A 112 2.59 6.32 -5.70
CA ILE A 112 3.55 5.35 -6.24
C ILE A 112 3.33 3.96 -5.65
N LEU A 113 3.16 3.87 -4.33
CA LEU A 113 2.96 2.59 -3.65
C LEU A 113 1.62 1.94 -4.06
N GLY A 114 0.55 2.72 -4.17
CA GLY A 114 -0.76 2.21 -4.58
C GLY A 114 -0.72 1.56 -5.95
N VAL A 115 -0.07 2.23 -6.92
CA VAL A 115 0.10 1.70 -8.29
C VAL A 115 0.99 0.46 -8.29
N SER A 116 2.13 0.50 -7.59
CA SER A 116 3.06 -0.63 -7.48
C SER A 116 2.38 -1.91 -6.96
N LEU A 117 1.59 -1.78 -5.88
CA LEU A 117 0.85 -2.90 -5.29
C LEU A 117 -0.28 -3.41 -6.19
N ALA A 118 -1.01 -2.52 -6.87
CA ALA A 118 -2.10 -2.90 -7.77
C ALA A 118 -1.56 -3.66 -9.00
N VAL A 119 -0.42 -3.23 -9.56
CA VAL A 119 0.28 -3.92 -10.65
C VAL A 119 0.72 -5.31 -10.22
N ALA A 120 1.36 -5.46 -9.07
CA ALA A 120 1.80 -6.77 -8.57
C ALA A 120 0.62 -7.75 -8.39
N ARG A 121 -0.50 -7.25 -7.88
CA ARG A 121 -1.75 -8.03 -7.74
C ARG A 121 -2.31 -8.44 -9.10
N LEU A 122 -2.35 -7.54 -10.06
CA LEU A 122 -2.82 -7.83 -11.42
C LEU A 122 -1.95 -8.89 -12.09
N ALA A 123 -0.62 -8.76 -11.99
CA ALA A 123 0.32 -9.72 -12.55
C ALA A 123 0.17 -11.11 -11.93
N ALA A 124 -0.01 -11.20 -10.61
CA ALA A 124 -0.28 -12.45 -9.91
C ALA A 124 -1.60 -13.09 -10.38
N GLN A 125 -2.66 -12.28 -10.49
CA GLN A 125 -3.98 -12.72 -10.94
C GLN A 125 -3.96 -13.23 -12.39
N LEU A 126 -3.33 -12.50 -13.31
CA LEU A 126 -3.20 -12.91 -14.72
C LEU A 126 -2.34 -14.17 -14.88
N SER A 127 -1.34 -14.34 -14.01
CA SER A 127 -0.49 -15.53 -13.95
C SER A 127 -1.16 -16.71 -13.22
N ASN A 128 -2.39 -16.53 -12.72
CA ASN A 128 -3.15 -17.50 -11.94
C ASN A 128 -2.35 -18.09 -10.76
N ILE A 129 -1.56 -17.25 -10.08
CA ILE A 129 -0.81 -17.63 -8.89
C ILE A 129 -1.15 -16.71 -7.72
N PRO A 130 -1.20 -17.25 -6.47
CA PRO A 130 -1.40 -16.42 -5.30
C PRO A 130 -0.32 -15.33 -5.17
N LEU A 131 -0.71 -14.13 -4.71
CA LEU A 131 0.21 -13.00 -4.59
C LEU A 131 1.49 -13.31 -3.80
N TYR A 132 1.39 -14.09 -2.72
CA TYR A 132 2.57 -14.47 -1.92
C TYR A 132 3.57 -15.31 -2.73
N ARG A 133 3.10 -16.18 -3.64
CA ARG A 133 3.96 -16.94 -4.55
C ARG A 133 4.49 -16.09 -5.69
N TYR A 134 3.70 -15.15 -6.18
CA TYR A 134 4.16 -14.20 -7.20
C TYR A 134 5.33 -13.36 -6.68
N LEU A 135 5.24 -12.88 -5.43
CA LEU A 135 6.27 -12.03 -4.82
C LEU A 135 7.49 -12.82 -4.31
N GLY A 136 7.27 -13.95 -3.63
CA GLY A 136 8.35 -14.69 -2.96
C GLY A 136 8.82 -15.96 -3.69
N GLY A 137 8.25 -16.25 -4.86
CA GLY A 137 8.59 -17.44 -5.64
C GLY A 137 8.17 -18.76 -4.98
N VAL A 138 8.83 -19.84 -5.40
CA VAL A 138 8.53 -21.22 -4.94
C VAL A 138 8.81 -21.41 -3.44
N GLY A 139 9.74 -20.64 -2.88
CA GLY A 139 10.11 -20.69 -1.47
C GLY A 139 9.16 -19.95 -0.52
N ALA A 140 8.13 -19.27 -1.02
CA ALA A 140 7.17 -18.53 -0.21
C ALA A 140 6.18 -19.46 0.49
N ASN A 141 6.62 -20.10 1.58
CA ASN A 141 5.82 -21.07 2.35
C ASN A 141 5.88 -20.87 3.87
N LEU A 142 6.58 -19.83 4.35
CA LEU A 142 6.70 -19.52 5.77
C LEU A 142 5.59 -18.58 6.22
N LEU A 143 4.84 -18.96 7.26
CA LEU A 143 3.91 -18.06 7.94
C LEU A 143 4.64 -17.30 9.06
N PRO A 144 4.52 -15.96 9.13
CA PRO A 144 5.16 -15.19 10.19
C PRO A 144 4.49 -15.44 11.55
N VAL A 145 5.27 -15.42 12.62
CA VAL A 145 4.74 -15.40 13.99
C VAL A 145 4.11 -14.02 14.23
N PRO A 146 2.82 -13.93 14.58
CA PRO A 146 2.17 -12.64 14.79
C PRO A 146 2.66 -12.01 16.11
N CYS A 147 3.13 -10.77 16.05
CA CYS A 147 3.29 -9.92 17.22
C CYS A 147 1.98 -9.17 17.45
N MET A 148 1.17 -9.64 18.41
CA MET A 148 -0.16 -9.09 18.68
C MET A 148 -0.04 -7.99 19.72
N ASN A 149 -0.41 -6.76 19.36
CA ASN A 149 -0.50 -5.64 20.30
C ASN A 149 -1.72 -5.83 21.23
N ILE A 150 -1.49 -5.83 22.54
CA ILE A 150 -2.55 -6.06 23.55
C ILE A 150 -2.75 -4.84 24.43
N ILE A 151 -1.68 -4.10 24.72
CA ILE A 151 -1.73 -2.91 25.57
C ILE A 151 -1.00 -1.77 24.86
N ASN A 152 -1.71 -0.66 24.68
CA ASN A 152 -1.14 0.59 24.19
C ASN A 152 -0.77 1.47 25.38
N GLY A 153 0.43 2.05 25.36
CA GLY A 153 0.92 3.01 26.35
C GLY A 153 1.32 4.35 25.72
N GLY A 154 2.12 5.13 26.43
CA GLY A 154 2.59 6.44 25.97
C GLY A 154 1.48 7.50 25.80
N VAL A 155 1.66 8.42 24.84
CA VAL A 155 0.81 9.62 24.64
C VAL A 155 -0.67 9.28 24.38
N HIS A 156 -0.94 8.08 23.87
CA HIS A 156 -2.30 7.59 23.61
C HIS A 156 -3.01 7.08 24.88
N ALA A 157 -2.30 6.85 25.99
CA ALA A 157 -2.81 6.36 27.27
C ALA A 157 -3.03 7.46 28.32
N ARG A 158 -3.27 8.71 27.89
CA ARG A 158 -3.70 9.86 28.73
C ARG A 158 -2.95 10.00 30.06
N TRP A 159 -1.61 9.99 30.04
CA TRP A 159 -0.76 10.30 31.20
C TRP A 159 -0.88 9.37 32.42
N GLN A 160 -1.57 8.22 32.30
CA GLN A 160 -1.68 7.20 33.36
C GLN A 160 -1.19 5.81 32.88
N GLY A 161 -0.24 5.78 31.95
CA GLY A 161 0.24 4.54 31.33
C GLY A 161 1.76 4.43 31.36
N ALA A 162 2.25 3.22 31.07
CA ALA A 162 3.67 2.93 30.94
C ALA A 162 4.33 3.72 29.79
N ASP A 163 5.64 3.98 29.92
CA ASP A 163 6.42 4.79 28.98
C ASP A 163 6.51 4.18 27.57
N PHE A 164 6.39 2.85 27.46
CA PHE A 164 6.42 2.14 26.19
C PHE A 164 5.09 2.31 25.43
N GLN A 165 5.20 2.56 24.11
CA GLN A 165 4.05 2.86 23.26
C GLN A 165 3.16 1.63 22.98
N GLU A 166 3.76 0.45 22.82
CA GLU A 166 3.04 -0.79 22.47
C GLU A 166 3.64 -1.99 23.21
N PHE A 167 2.79 -2.81 23.83
CA PHE A 167 3.15 -4.09 24.43
C PHE A 167 2.56 -5.22 23.60
N MET A 168 3.44 -6.05 23.06
CA MET A 168 3.09 -7.11 22.12
C MET A 168 3.36 -8.51 22.71
N ILE A 169 2.53 -9.49 22.35
CA ILE A 169 2.77 -10.91 22.61
C ILE A 169 3.04 -11.66 21.30
N ALA A 170 4.01 -12.57 21.32
CA ALA A 170 4.35 -13.45 20.20
C ALA A 170 4.22 -14.93 20.61
N PRO A 171 3.30 -15.72 20.01
CA PRO A 171 3.10 -17.11 20.38
C PRO A 171 4.12 -18.04 19.70
N LEU A 172 5.35 -18.08 20.22
CA LEU A 172 6.48 -18.85 19.64
C LEU A 172 6.32 -20.39 19.73
N GLY A 173 5.37 -20.89 20.54
CA GLY A 173 5.22 -22.32 20.85
C GLY A 173 4.13 -23.09 20.08
N ARG A 174 3.34 -22.45 19.20
CA ARG A 174 2.25 -23.13 18.47
C ARG A 174 2.59 -23.29 16.98
N LYS A 175 2.28 -24.46 16.42
CA LYS A 175 2.21 -24.64 14.97
C LYS A 175 1.07 -23.77 14.44
N LEU A 176 1.40 -22.75 13.64
CA LEU A 176 0.43 -21.90 12.96
C LEU A 176 -0.25 -22.72 11.84
N CYS A 177 -1.34 -23.41 12.16
CA CYS A 177 -2.27 -23.98 11.18
C CYS A 177 -3.68 -23.52 11.55
N SER A 178 -4.26 -22.64 10.71
CA SER A 178 -5.68 -22.27 10.52
C SER A 178 -6.65 -22.08 11.70
N GLY A 179 -6.24 -22.24 12.97
CA GLY A 179 -7.13 -22.20 14.14
C GLY A 179 -6.56 -21.45 15.36
N SER A 180 -5.44 -20.74 15.21
CA SER A 180 -4.69 -20.14 16.33
C SER A 180 -5.14 -18.74 16.75
N HIS A 181 -6.40 -18.36 16.53
CA HIS A 181 -6.96 -17.08 17.02
C HIS A 181 -7.53 -17.17 18.45
N SER A 182 -7.64 -18.37 19.03
CA SER A 182 -7.97 -18.53 20.44
C SER A 182 -6.69 -18.61 21.30
N LEU A 183 -6.37 -17.51 21.96
CA LEU A 183 -5.61 -17.54 23.20
C LEU A 183 -6.59 -18.09 24.24
N GLY A 184 -6.30 -19.29 24.75
CA GLY A 184 -7.09 -19.88 25.84
C GLY A 184 -6.91 -19.09 27.13
#